data_AF-A0A259F514-F1
#
_entry.id   AF-A0A259F514-F1
#
_cell.length_a   1.000
_cell.length_b   1.000
_cell.length_c   1.000
_cell.angle_alpha   90.00
_cell.angle_beta   90.00
_cell.angle_gamma   90.00
#
_symmetry.space_group_name_H-M   'P 1'
#
loop_
_entity.id
_entity.type
_entity.pdbx_description
1 polymer ?
#
loop_
_entity_poly.entity_id
_entity_poly.type
_entity_poly.pdbx_seq_one_letter_code
_entity_poly.pdbx_strand_id
1 'polypeptide(L)'
;MTKLSEYVEMAANEYLQETGSDELDARWIAEFFQDGGVQDDYPRQDLVAFSDQVQKALSKKSERAGKQTRLQLDKIVHFVRQLRKP
;
A
#
# COMPACT_ATOMS: atom_id res chain seq x y z
N MET A 1 20.54 7.95 7.00
CA MET A 1 20.14 6.54 6.94
C MET A 1 18.64 6.51 7.11
N THR A 2 17.95 6.20 6.03
CA THR A 2 16.48 6.08 5.99
C THR A 2 16.11 4.78 6.68
N LYS A 3 15.03 4.73 7.46
CA LYS A 3 14.64 3.48 8.13
C LYS A 3 14.12 2.47 7.10
N LEU A 4 14.36 1.19 7.31
CA LEU A 4 13.79 0.12 6.48
C LEU A 4 12.27 0.24 6.34
N SER A 5 11.57 0.61 7.41
CA SER A 5 10.13 0.86 7.38
C SER A 5 9.72 2.03 6.47
N GLU A 6 10.58 3.03 6.33
CA GLU A 6 10.34 4.16 5.42
C GLU A 6 10.52 3.73 3.97
N TYR A 7 11.53 2.90 3.66
CA TYR A 7 11.65 2.25 2.34
C TYR A 7 10.44 1.38 2.00
N VAL A 8 9.95 0.61 2.95
CA VAL A 8 8.74 -0.23 2.78
C VAL A 8 7.52 0.63 2.45
N GLU A 9 7.31 1.73 3.18
CA GLU A 9 6.18 2.63 2.94
C GLU A 9 6.33 3.39 1.62
N MET A 10 7.55 3.79 1.26
CA MET A 10 7.86 4.45 -0.01
C MET A 10 7.55 3.54 -1.20
N ALA A 11 8.11 2.32 -1.21
CA ALA A 11 7.84 1.32 -2.23
C ALA A 11 6.34 1.02 -2.38
N ALA A 12 5.64 0.83 -1.26
CA ALA A 12 4.20 0.55 -1.29
C ALA A 12 3.38 1.75 -1.83
N ASN A 13 3.81 2.99 -1.59
CA ASN A 13 3.13 4.17 -2.13
C ASN A 13 3.40 4.34 -3.63
N GLU A 14 4.65 4.22 -4.05
CA GLU A 14 5.03 4.36 -5.46
C GLU A 14 4.39 3.27 -6.32
N TYR A 15 4.45 2.01 -5.87
CA TYR A 15 3.79 0.91 -6.57
C TYR A 15 2.29 1.16 -6.76
N LEU A 16 1.61 1.59 -5.70
CA LEU A 16 0.18 1.87 -5.76
C LEU A 16 -0.14 3.07 -6.65
N GLN A 17 0.72 4.09 -6.68
CA GLN A 17 0.56 5.26 -7.54
C GLN A 17 0.76 4.91 -9.02
N GLU A 18 1.74 4.07 -9.34
CA GLU A 18 2.06 3.69 -10.72
C GLU A 18 1.10 2.66 -11.29
N THR A 19 0.71 1.66 -10.49
CA THR A 19 -0.05 0.49 -10.99
C THR A 19 -1.51 0.51 -10.59
N GLY A 20 -1.87 1.19 -9.50
CA GLY A 20 -3.18 1.08 -8.87
C GLY A 20 -3.49 -0.30 -8.27
N SER A 21 -2.51 -1.21 -8.22
CA SER A 21 -2.68 -2.59 -7.74
C SER A 21 -2.23 -2.72 -6.29
N ASP A 22 -2.89 -3.62 -5.55
CA ASP A 22 -2.47 -4.07 -4.22
C ASP A 22 -1.77 -5.45 -4.23
N GLU A 23 -1.69 -6.10 -5.40
CA GLU A 23 -0.89 -7.29 -5.65
C GLU A 23 0.48 -6.85 -6.20
N LEU A 24 1.55 -7.10 -5.44
CA LEU A 24 2.90 -6.63 -5.74
C LEU A 24 3.54 -7.43 -6.89
N ASP A 25 3.97 -6.74 -7.94
CA ASP A 25 4.71 -7.34 -9.04
C ASP A 25 6.17 -7.63 -8.64
N ALA A 26 6.62 -8.83 -8.97
CA ALA A 26 7.94 -9.33 -8.57
C ALA A 26 9.09 -8.62 -9.31
N ARG A 27 8.88 -8.14 -10.54
CA ARG A 27 9.92 -7.42 -11.29
C ARG A 27 10.04 -6.01 -10.74
N TRP A 28 8.92 -5.34 -10.55
CA TRP A 28 8.86 -3.99 -10.01
C TRP A 28 9.57 -3.90 -8.65
N ILE A 29 9.30 -4.82 -7.73
CA ILE A 29 9.95 -4.79 -6.41
C ILE A 29 11.45 -5.09 -6.47
N ALA A 30 11.88 -5.93 -7.42
CA ALA A 30 13.29 -6.21 -7.62
C ALA A 30 14.04 -4.98 -8.15
N GLU A 31 13.44 -4.25 -9.10
CA GLU A 31 13.98 -2.99 -9.63
C GLU A 31 14.05 -1.93 -8.53
N PHE A 32 12.97 -1.73 -7.77
CA PHE A 32 12.97 -0.80 -6.64
C PHE A 32 14.04 -1.16 -5.58
N PHE A 33 14.18 -2.45 -5.27
CA PHE A 33 15.13 -2.89 -4.25
C PHE A 33 16.59 -2.66 -4.66
N GLN A 34 16.89 -2.79 -5.96
CA GLN A 34 18.21 -2.57 -6.53
C GLN A 34 18.53 -1.09 -6.70
N ASP A 35 17.60 -0.29 -7.24
CA ASP A 35 17.86 1.10 -7.64
C ASP A 35 17.44 2.12 -6.56
N GLY A 36 16.57 1.72 -5.63
CA GLY A 36 16.02 2.58 -4.57
C GLY A 36 16.93 2.78 -3.35
N GLY A 37 18.18 2.31 -3.40
CA GLY A 37 19.16 2.47 -2.32
C GLY A 37 18.92 1.60 -1.07
N VAL A 38 17.99 0.64 -1.14
CA VAL A 38 17.71 -0.28 -0.02
C VAL A 38 18.93 -1.16 0.27
N GLN A 39 19.61 -1.65 -0.77
CA GLN A 39 20.83 -2.46 -0.60
C GLN A 39 22.02 -1.65 -0.08
N ASP A 40 22.08 -0.36 -0.35
CA ASP A 40 23.17 0.51 0.13
C ASP A 40 23.04 0.75 1.64
N ASP A 41 21.84 1.12 2.11
CA ASP A 41 21.57 1.38 3.52
C ASP A 41 21.41 0.07 4.34
N TYR A 42 20.98 -1.01 3.69
CA TYR A 42 20.75 -2.33 4.32
C TYR A 42 21.33 -3.50 3.50
N PRO A 43 22.66 -3.70 3.45
CA PRO A 43 23.30 -4.72 2.60
C PRO A 43 22.95 -6.18 2.93
N ARG A 44 22.42 -6.43 4.13
CA ARG A 44 21.99 -7.77 4.60
C ARG A 44 20.49 -8.00 4.42
N GLN A 45 19.75 -6.99 3.96
CA GLN A 45 18.33 -7.14 3.71
C GLN A 45 18.14 -8.11 2.56
N ASP A 46 17.23 -9.07 2.75
CA ASP A 46 16.84 -10.02 1.71
C ASP A 46 15.66 -9.45 0.91
N LEU A 47 15.69 -9.65 -0.42
CA LEU A 47 14.65 -9.17 -1.34
C LEU A 47 13.29 -9.82 -1.03
N VAL A 48 13.26 -11.12 -0.73
CA VAL A 48 12.01 -11.83 -0.42
C VAL A 48 11.42 -11.28 0.87
N ALA A 49 12.23 -11.13 1.91
CA ALA A 49 11.81 -10.51 3.18
C ALA A 49 11.33 -9.06 3.00
N PHE A 50 11.98 -8.28 2.14
CA PHE A 50 11.56 -6.91 1.83
C PHE A 50 10.23 -6.90 1.07
N SER A 51 10.08 -7.74 0.04
CA SER A 51 8.85 -7.87 -0.73
C SER A 51 7.65 -8.26 0.13
N ASP A 52 7.84 -9.15 1.11
CA ASP A 52 6.79 -9.53 2.07
C ASP A 52 6.36 -8.34 2.94
N GLN A 53 7.30 -7.48 3.36
CA GLN A 53 6.99 -6.26 4.09
C GLN A 53 6.21 -5.25 3.23
N VAL A 54 6.62 -5.07 1.97
CA VAL A 54 5.94 -4.18 1.01
C VAL A 54 4.54 -4.70 0.68
N GLN A 55 4.38 -6.00 0.41
CA GLN A 55 3.08 -6.62 0.19
C GLN A 55 2.15 -6.44 1.40
N LYS A 56 2.67 -6.62 2.62
CA LYS A 56 1.90 -6.34 3.85
C LYS A 56 1.49 -4.89 3.97
N ALA A 57 2.32 -3.94 3.54
CA ALA A 57 1.98 -2.52 3.54
C ALA A 57 0.88 -2.21 2.49
N LEU A 58 0.97 -2.78 1.29
CA LEU A 58 -0.06 -2.67 0.24
C LEU A 58 -1.41 -3.22 0.71
N SER A 59 -1.45 -4.45 1.25
CA SER A 59 -2.69 -5.04 1.75
C SER A 59 -3.33 -4.18 2.84
N LYS A 60 -2.54 -3.61 3.76
CA LYS A 60 -3.07 -2.68 4.77
C LYS A 60 -3.65 -1.40 4.17
N LYS A 61 -3.05 -0.86 3.11
CA LYS A 61 -3.56 0.34 2.41
C LYS A 61 -4.88 0.01 1.69
N SER A 62 -4.94 -1.12 0.99
CA SER A 62 -6.16 -1.64 0.35
C SER A 62 -7.30 -1.86 1.36
N GLU A 63 -7.01 -2.53 2.48
CA GLU A 63 -7.99 -2.71 3.57
C GLU A 63 -8.53 -1.38 4.12
N ARG A 64 -7.66 -0.38 4.29
CA ARG A 64 -8.06 0.95 4.76
C ARG A 64 -8.93 1.66 3.73
N ALA A 65 -8.58 1.59 2.45
CA ALA A 65 -9.39 2.15 1.36
C ALA A 65 -10.78 1.50 1.32
N GLY A 66 -10.85 0.16 1.38
CA GLY A 66 -12.12 -0.57 1.43
C GLY A 66 -12.98 -0.19 2.64
N LYS A 67 -12.38 -0.08 3.83
CA LYS A 67 -13.08 0.37 5.06
C LYS A 67 -13.60 1.81 4.92
N GLN A 68 -12.82 2.72 4.35
CA GLN A 68 -13.26 4.10 4.11
C GLN A 68 -14.41 4.19 3.11
N THR A 69 -14.31 3.49 1.97
CA THR A 69 -15.38 3.45 0.97
C THR A 69 -16.68 2.93 1.56
N ARG A 70 -16.61 1.84 2.35
CA ARG A 70 -17.79 1.30 3.04
C ARG A 70 -18.41 2.32 4.00
N LEU A 71 -17.62 2.97 4.83
CA LEU A 71 -18.11 4.00 5.76
C LEU A 71 -18.77 5.19 5.04
N GLN A 72 -18.21 5.61 3.90
CA GLN A 72 -18.80 6.68 3.09
C GLN A 72 -20.13 6.24 2.46
N LEU A 73 -20.20 5.02 1.91
CA LEU A 73 -21.43 4.45 1.37
C LEU A 73 -22.52 4.32 2.46
N ASP A 74 -22.17 3.83 3.65
CA ASP A 74 -23.10 3.75 4.79
C ASP A 74 -23.69 5.12 5.16
N LYS A 75 -22.87 6.19 5.17
CA LYS A 75 -23.34 7.57 5.41
C LYS A 75 -24.30 8.05 4.33
N ILE A 76 -23.97 7.82 3.06
CA ILE A 76 -24.83 8.20 1.92
C ILE A 76 -26.15 7.44 1.98
N VAL A 77 -26.13 6.13 2.22
CA VAL A 77 -27.34 5.30 2.36
C VAL A 77 -28.20 5.78 3.52
N HIS A 78 -27.61 6.10 4.67
CA HIS A 78 -28.36 6.66 5.80
C HIS A 78 -29.03 7.99 5.44
N PHE A 79 -28.30 8.90 4.81
CA PHE A 79 -28.81 10.19 4.38
C PHE A 79 -29.97 10.06 3.37
N VAL A 80 -29.83 9.21 2.36
CA VAL A 80 -30.90 8.92 1.37
C VAL A 80 -32.15 8.35 2.05
N ARG A 81 -32.00 7.50 3.08
CA ARG A 81 -33.12 6.96 3.85
C ARG A 81 -33.85 8.02 4.67
N GLN A 82 -33.13 9.00 5.23
CA GLN A 82 -33.74 10.12 5.98
C GLN A 82 -34.53 11.05 5.04
N LEU A 83 -34.02 11.32 3.84
CA LEU A 83 -34.71 12.15 2.84
C LEU A 83 -35.97 11.50 2.24
N ARG A 84 -36.11 10.17 2.31
CA ARG A 84 -37.28 9.44 1.80
C ARG A 84 -38.40 9.23 2.83
N LYS A 85 -38.27 9.74 4.06
CA LYS A 85 -39.38 9.75 5.01
C LYS A 85 -40.30 10.94 4.70
N PRO A 86 -41.62 10.73 4.55
CA PRO A 86 -42.60 11.79 4.28
C PRO A 86 -42.73 12.77 5.46
#